data_AF-A0A521UCF4-F1
#
_entry.id   AF-A0A521UCF4-F1
#
_cell.length_a   1.000
_cell.length_b   1.000
_cell.length_c   1.000
_cell.angle_alpha   90.00
_cell.angle_beta   90.00
_cell.angle_gamma   90.00
#
_symmetry.space_group_name_H-M   'P 1'
#
loop_
_entity.id
_entity.type
_entity.pdbx_description
1 polymer ?
#
loop_
_entity_poly.entity_id
_entity_poly.type
_entity_poly.pdbx_seq_one_letter_code
_entity_poly.pdbx_strand_id
1 'polypeptide(L)'
;MVKNLLISTEDELSRVVDRATRAGHIAIDTEFVWESTYYPRLGIIQLALSEADCHIVDTLALRELALLGRVLSDPSVAKILHDAQQDLTILHRVTGSTPRNVFDIQQVAGLAGLSATLCLEDLLRETVGATLVPSATRTNWLQRPLSDRQTAYALDDVRYLPAAREKLLARVRDRGREAWMAEELALYDDPGLYAERDPRRQFERVKGRAKLPSRQLAVLRELAAWREDEARQRDLPRGHVVPDQVLLDLAARARHGALDLGTLRGRFDPGKYEVAIVAAIEKGLAAKEHERPRVAPRTARDVAFTARVDRALAYLRSKAIEEGVDAQLVASRAELSALMADGISASAEAHRLLRGWRREFIGDEVLSLCRRS
;
A
#
# COMPACT_ATOMS: atom_id res chain seq x y z
N MET A 1 -31.75 10.25 17.90
CA MET A 1 -31.48 11.54 17.22
C MET A 1 -30.25 11.35 16.35
N VAL A 2 -30.44 11.02 15.06
CA VAL A 2 -29.36 10.73 14.10
C VAL A 2 -29.64 11.54 12.84
N LYS A 3 -29.45 12.86 12.90
CA LYS A 3 -29.78 13.76 11.78
C LYS A 3 -28.60 14.56 11.21
N ASN A 4 -27.35 14.28 11.63
CA ASN A 4 -26.17 15.06 11.19
C ASN A 4 -24.89 14.22 10.94
N LEU A 5 -25.01 12.91 10.70
CA LEU A 5 -23.84 12.06 10.45
C LEU A 5 -23.36 12.12 9.01
N LEU A 6 -24.25 12.31 8.03
CA LEU A 6 -23.89 12.39 6.62
C LEU A 6 -23.52 13.84 6.25
N ILE A 7 -22.35 14.02 5.65
CA ILE A 7 -21.84 15.28 5.14
C ILE A 7 -21.98 15.25 3.62
N SER A 8 -22.75 16.20 3.08
CA SER A 8 -23.03 16.29 1.64
C SER A 8 -22.78 17.68 1.05
N THR A 9 -22.36 18.63 1.90
CA THR A 9 -22.06 20.01 1.51
C THR A 9 -20.70 20.46 2.04
N GLU A 10 -20.09 21.44 1.37
CA GLU A 10 -18.76 21.95 1.74
C GLU A 10 -18.79 22.65 3.11
N ASP A 11 -19.89 23.34 3.45
CA ASP A 11 -20.06 23.99 4.75
C ASP A 11 -20.11 22.99 5.90
N GLU A 12 -20.75 21.84 5.71
CA GLU A 12 -20.76 20.75 6.68
C GLU A 12 -19.34 20.20 6.88
N LEU A 13 -18.63 19.94 5.78
CA LEU A 13 -17.25 19.46 5.82
C LEU A 13 -16.31 20.46 6.50
N SER A 14 -16.43 21.75 6.16
CA SER A 14 -15.62 22.83 6.74
C SER A 14 -15.78 22.88 8.26
N ARG A 15 -17.01 22.73 8.78
CA ARG A 15 -17.25 22.70 10.23
C ARG A 15 -16.55 21.54 10.93
N VAL A 16 -16.42 20.38 10.27
CA VAL A 16 -15.69 19.22 10.82
C VAL A 16 -14.19 19.44 10.76
N VAL A 17 -13.69 19.92 9.63
CA VAL A 17 -12.29 20.30 9.43
C VAL A 17 -11.83 21.30 10.50
N ASP A 18 -12.60 22.35 10.75
CA ASP A 18 -12.26 23.35 11.77
C ASP A 18 -12.21 22.78 13.19
N ARG A 19 -13.09 21.82 13.50
CA ARG A 19 -13.06 21.11 14.79
C ARG A 19 -11.84 20.19 14.87
N ALA A 20 -11.48 19.50 13.80
CA ALA A 20 -10.32 18.62 13.74
C ALA A 20 -9.01 19.40 13.94
N THR A 21 -8.88 20.57 13.29
CA THR A 21 -7.74 21.47 13.50
C THR A 21 -7.64 21.93 14.96
N ARG A 22 -8.76 22.28 15.61
CA ARG A 22 -8.76 22.63 17.04
C ARG A 22 -8.43 21.44 17.96
N ALA A 23 -8.89 20.24 17.61
CA ALA A 23 -8.64 19.02 18.37
C ALA A 23 -7.23 18.44 18.15
N GLY A 24 -6.53 18.87 17.10
CA GLY A 24 -5.19 18.40 16.74
C GLY A 24 -5.16 16.96 16.20
N HIS A 25 -6.31 16.36 15.92
CA HIS A 25 -6.41 15.02 15.33
C HIS A 25 -7.73 14.77 14.62
N ILE A 26 -7.73 13.77 13.75
CA ILE A 26 -8.92 13.24 13.09
C ILE A 26 -8.68 11.77 12.73
N ALA A 27 -9.63 10.90 13.07
CA ALA A 27 -9.68 9.54 12.57
C ALA A 27 -10.29 9.51 11.17
N ILE A 28 -9.69 8.74 10.27
CA ILE A 28 -10.11 8.65 8.87
C ILE A 28 -10.17 7.16 8.48
N ASP A 29 -11.20 6.82 7.72
CA ASP A 29 -11.27 5.57 6.96
C ASP A 29 -11.92 5.85 5.61
N THR A 30 -11.80 4.93 4.65
CA THR A 30 -12.44 5.07 3.34
C THR A 30 -13.13 3.81 2.87
N GLU A 31 -14.22 3.98 2.11
CA GLU A 31 -14.90 2.85 1.47
C GLU A 31 -15.10 3.09 -0.01
N PHE A 32 -14.75 2.09 -0.82
CA PHE A 32 -14.63 2.21 -2.27
C PHE A 32 -14.99 0.91 -2.99
N VAL A 33 -15.28 1.02 -4.29
CA VAL A 33 -15.50 -0.12 -5.18
C VAL A 33 -14.36 -0.20 -6.20
N TRP A 34 -13.75 -1.37 -6.36
CA TRP A 34 -12.59 -1.57 -7.23
C TRP A 34 -12.67 -2.84 -8.08
N GLU A 35 -13.64 -2.87 -9.01
CA GLU A 35 -13.91 -4.04 -9.85
C GLU A 35 -13.73 -3.77 -11.35
N SER A 36 -14.20 -2.62 -11.83
CA SER A 36 -14.34 -2.32 -13.26
C SER A 36 -13.44 -1.19 -13.76
N THR A 37 -12.68 -0.55 -12.87
CA THR A 37 -11.82 0.60 -13.15
C THR A 37 -10.37 0.30 -12.75
N TYR A 38 -9.43 1.09 -13.26
CA TYR A 38 -8.03 0.98 -12.83
C TYR A 38 -7.87 1.54 -11.42
N TYR A 39 -8.50 2.67 -11.13
CA TYR A 39 -8.49 3.31 -9.82
C TYR A 39 -9.75 2.94 -9.03
N PRO A 40 -9.63 2.79 -7.71
CA PRO A 40 -10.78 2.57 -6.86
C PRO A 40 -11.73 3.76 -6.93
N ARG A 41 -13.03 3.49 -7.05
CA ARG A 41 -14.07 4.51 -7.00
C ARG A 41 -14.47 4.74 -5.54
N LEU A 42 -14.00 5.85 -4.99
CA LEU A 42 -14.28 6.26 -3.62
C LEU A 42 -15.77 6.55 -3.44
N GLY A 43 -16.41 5.84 -2.52
CA GLY A 43 -17.83 5.94 -2.21
C GLY A 43 -18.09 6.83 -1.01
N ILE A 44 -17.35 6.67 0.09
CA ILE A 44 -17.45 7.53 1.27
C ILE A 44 -16.08 7.71 1.95
N ILE A 45 -16.01 8.71 2.82
CA ILE A 45 -14.88 8.91 3.75
C ILE A 45 -15.46 9.06 5.14
N GLN A 46 -14.99 8.27 6.08
CA GLN A 46 -15.44 8.29 7.45
C GLN A 46 -14.50 9.17 8.27
N LEU A 47 -15.06 10.00 9.14
CA LEU A 47 -14.30 10.94 9.98
C LEU A 47 -14.75 10.82 11.42
N ALA A 48 -13.82 10.79 12.37
CA ALA A 48 -14.16 10.93 13.79
C ALA A 48 -13.15 11.76 14.58
N LEU A 49 -13.67 12.61 15.47
CA LEU A 49 -12.86 13.34 16.45
C LEU A 49 -12.99 12.70 17.84
N SER A 50 -14.08 11.97 18.07
CA SER A 50 -14.33 11.17 19.27
C SER A 50 -15.44 10.17 18.97
N GLU A 51 -15.71 9.28 19.92
CA GLU A 51 -16.81 8.30 19.79
C GLU A 51 -18.20 8.96 19.56
N ALA A 52 -18.37 10.20 20.02
CA ALA A 52 -19.61 10.97 19.92
C ALA A 52 -19.63 11.98 18.74
N ASP A 53 -18.49 12.23 18.09
CA ASP A 53 -18.33 13.18 16.98
C ASP A 53 -17.80 12.40 15.76
N CYS A 54 -18.72 11.74 15.06
CA CYS A 54 -18.46 10.87 13.92
C CYS A 54 -19.28 11.33 12.71
N HIS A 55 -18.70 11.20 11.52
CA HIS A 55 -19.29 11.64 10.27
C HIS A 55 -18.94 10.72 9.10
N ILE A 56 -19.80 10.72 8.10
CA ILE A 56 -19.60 10.07 6.81
C ILE A 56 -19.71 11.15 5.74
N VAL A 57 -18.63 11.38 5.00
CA VAL A 57 -18.60 12.25 3.82
C VAL A 57 -19.09 11.47 2.61
N ASP A 58 -20.15 11.97 1.97
CA ASP A 58 -20.64 11.44 0.71
C ASP A 58 -19.82 12.02 -0.45
N THR A 59 -18.87 11.25 -0.97
CA THR A 59 -17.99 11.68 -2.08
C THR A 59 -18.70 11.74 -3.43
N LEU A 60 -19.91 11.21 -3.54
CA LEU A 60 -20.74 11.33 -4.75
C LEU A 60 -21.49 12.66 -4.78
N ALA A 61 -21.83 13.20 -3.60
CA ALA A 61 -22.42 14.53 -3.44
C ALA A 61 -21.34 15.63 -3.43
N LEU A 62 -20.23 15.41 -2.70
CA LEU A 62 -19.09 16.31 -2.61
C LEU A 62 -18.01 15.90 -3.61
N ARG A 63 -18.04 16.50 -4.80
CA ARG A 63 -17.07 16.21 -5.86
C ARG A 63 -15.70 16.83 -5.60
N GLU A 64 -15.66 17.98 -4.92
CA GLU A 64 -14.43 18.67 -4.55
C GLU A 64 -14.05 18.35 -3.11
N LEU A 65 -12.87 17.73 -2.92
CA LEU A 65 -12.37 17.30 -1.61
C LEU A 65 -11.18 18.15 -1.13
N ALA A 66 -11.04 19.37 -1.66
CA ALA A 66 -9.94 20.28 -1.31
C ALA A 66 -9.86 20.59 0.19
N LEU A 67 -11.01 20.72 0.88
CA LEU A 67 -11.07 20.92 2.33
C LEU A 67 -10.48 19.73 3.10
N LEU A 68 -10.74 18.51 2.63
CA LEU A 68 -10.13 17.32 3.22
C LEU A 68 -8.62 17.29 2.96
N GLY A 69 -8.18 17.68 1.75
CA GLY A 69 -6.76 17.80 1.42
C GLY A 69 -6.01 18.77 2.33
N ARG A 70 -6.65 19.87 2.75
CA ARG A 70 -6.07 20.81 3.74
C ARG A 70 -5.75 20.10 5.05
N VAL A 71 -6.69 19.35 5.63
CA VAL A 71 -6.46 18.60 6.88
C VAL A 71 -5.44 17.48 6.68
N LEU A 72 -5.52 16.77 5.56
CA LEU A 72 -4.61 15.67 5.24
C LEU A 72 -3.15 16.15 5.24
N SER A 73 -2.89 17.33 4.68
CA SER A 73 -1.55 17.94 4.58
C SER A 73 -1.12 18.77 5.79
N ASP A 74 -2.01 19.02 6.76
CA ASP A 74 -1.71 19.83 7.95
C ASP A 74 -0.86 19.04 8.96
N PRO A 75 0.41 19.42 9.21
CA PRO A 75 1.27 18.69 10.15
C PRO A 75 0.83 18.86 11.61
N SER A 76 -0.01 19.84 11.94
CA SER A 76 -0.53 20.05 13.30
C SER A 76 -1.69 19.11 13.67
N VAL A 77 -2.26 18.42 12.68
CA VAL A 77 -3.38 17.49 12.88
C VAL A 77 -2.90 16.07 12.66
N ALA A 78 -3.01 15.21 13.67
CA ALA A 78 -2.71 13.78 13.52
C ALA A 78 -3.83 13.08 12.74
N LYS A 79 -3.50 12.40 11.63
CA LYS A 79 -4.46 11.58 10.88
C LYS A 79 -4.39 10.15 11.38
N ILE A 80 -5.44 9.69 12.07
CA ILE A 80 -5.49 8.36 12.70
C ILE A 80 -6.17 7.39 11.74
N LEU A 81 -5.45 6.37 11.28
CA LEU A 81 -5.95 5.35 10.36
C LEU A 81 -5.51 3.96 10.85
N HIS A 82 -6.15 2.91 10.33
CA HIS A 82 -5.71 1.52 10.46
C HIS A 82 -5.27 1.01 9.10
N ASP A 83 -4.06 0.43 8.99
CA ASP A 83 -3.51 -0.05 7.71
C ASP A 83 -3.54 1.04 6.61
N ALA A 84 -3.01 2.21 6.96
CA ALA A 84 -3.32 3.50 6.35
C ALA A 84 -2.92 3.65 4.87
N GLN A 85 -1.99 2.82 4.40
CA GLN A 85 -1.29 3.05 3.12
C GLN A 85 -2.24 3.12 1.93
N GLN A 86 -3.24 2.25 1.88
CA GLN A 86 -4.17 2.19 0.77
C GLN A 86 -5.08 3.42 0.76
N ASP A 87 -5.72 3.71 1.90
CA ASP A 87 -6.59 4.87 2.07
C ASP A 87 -5.86 6.17 1.75
N LEU A 88 -4.64 6.35 2.27
CA LEU A 88 -3.83 7.53 2.00
C LEU A 88 -3.45 7.68 0.52
N THR A 89 -3.22 6.57 -0.19
CA THR A 89 -2.97 6.60 -1.65
C THR A 89 -4.22 7.05 -2.40
N ILE A 90 -5.40 6.58 -1.99
CA ILE A 90 -6.69 6.99 -2.57
C ILE A 90 -6.94 8.47 -2.28
N LEU A 91 -6.79 8.88 -1.02
CA LEU A 91 -6.97 10.26 -0.57
C LEU A 91 -6.01 11.20 -1.29
N HIS A 92 -4.72 10.88 -1.36
CA HIS A 92 -3.72 11.63 -2.12
C HIS A 92 -4.16 11.87 -3.57
N ARG A 93 -4.68 10.84 -4.24
CA ARG A 93 -5.14 10.93 -5.62
C ARG A 93 -6.36 11.84 -5.77
N VAL A 94 -7.36 11.72 -4.89
CA VAL A 94 -8.62 12.46 -5.03
C VAL A 94 -8.54 13.90 -4.51
N THR A 95 -7.61 14.19 -3.59
CA THR A 95 -7.43 15.55 -3.04
C THR A 95 -6.23 16.28 -3.65
N GLY A 96 -5.28 15.57 -4.27
CA GLY A 96 -3.99 16.12 -4.72
C GLY A 96 -3.03 16.49 -3.58
N SER A 97 -3.39 16.24 -2.32
CA SER A 97 -2.59 16.63 -1.15
C SER A 97 -1.65 15.51 -0.71
N THR A 98 -0.47 15.83 -0.20
CA THR A 98 0.40 14.86 0.47
C THR A 98 0.02 14.75 1.95
N PRO A 99 -0.36 13.56 2.45
CA PRO A 99 -0.57 13.33 3.87
C PRO A 99 0.65 13.71 4.72
N ARG A 100 0.43 14.26 5.91
CA ARG A 100 1.47 14.59 6.90
C ARG A 100 1.03 14.17 8.29
N ASN A 101 1.93 13.86 9.22
CA ASN A 101 1.54 13.51 10.61
C ASN A 101 0.48 12.39 10.66
N VAL A 102 0.77 11.30 9.96
CA VAL A 102 -0.07 10.10 9.94
C VAL A 102 0.22 9.27 11.20
N PHE A 103 -0.84 8.80 11.84
CA PHE A 103 -0.81 7.88 12.95
C PHE A 103 -1.50 6.58 12.52
N ASP A 104 -0.72 5.64 12.01
CA ASP A 104 -1.23 4.30 11.69
C ASP A 104 -1.27 3.45 12.96
N ILE A 105 -2.48 3.22 13.48
CA ILE A 105 -2.68 2.50 14.74
C ILE A 105 -2.19 1.06 14.66
N GLN A 106 -2.15 0.44 13.47
CA GLN A 106 -1.69 -0.95 13.31
C GLN A 106 -0.17 -1.02 13.51
N GLN A 107 0.56 -0.07 12.93
CA GLN A 107 2.01 0.05 13.11
C GLN A 107 2.36 0.36 14.57
N VAL A 108 1.64 1.29 15.20
CA VAL A 108 1.86 1.63 16.61
C VAL A 108 1.49 0.46 17.54
N ALA A 109 0.46 -0.31 17.22
CA ALA A 109 0.12 -1.54 17.94
C ALA A 109 1.29 -2.54 17.93
N GLY A 110 1.96 -2.71 16.79
CA GLY A 110 3.19 -3.50 16.67
C GLY A 110 4.30 -3.07 17.64
N LEU A 111 4.50 -1.75 17.81
CA LEU A 111 5.47 -1.19 18.77
C LEU A 111 5.01 -1.31 20.22
N ALA A 112 3.70 -1.31 20.46
CA ALA A 112 3.09 -1.45 21.77
C ALA A 112 3.06 -2.90 22.29
N GLY A 113 3.52 -3.87 21.49
CA GLY A 113 3.56 -5.29 21.83
C GLY A 113 2.29 -6.07 21.45
N LEU A 114 1.47 -5.51 20.58
CA LEU A 114 0.42 -6.22 19.86
C LEU A 114 0.95 -6.67 18.49
N SER A 115 0.19 -7.47 17.75
CA SER A 115 0.59 -7.82 16.38
C SER A 115 0.32 -6.66 15.41
N ALA A 116 1.30 -6.38 14.55
CA ALA A 116 1.19 -5.41 13.46
C ALA A 116 0.41 -5.94 12.25
N THR A 117 -0.28 -7.08 12.42
CA THR A 117 -1.21 -7.64 11.43
C THR A 117 -2.60 -7.85 12.01
N LEU A 118 -2.90 -7.29 13.18
CA LEU A 118 -4.26 -7.31 13.73
C LEU A 118 -5.21 -6.59 12.79
N CYS A 119 -6.35 -7.21 12.53
CA CYS A 119 -7.47 -6.51 11.93
C CYS A 119 -7.99 -5.44 12.89
N LEU A 120 -8.75 -4.48 12.35
CA LEU A 120 -9.28 -3.37 13.12
C LEU A 120 -10.15 -3.85 14.30
N GLU A 121 -11.02 -4.82 14.07
CA GLU A 121 -11.90 -5.39 15.10
C GLU A 121 -11.12 -5.93 16.30
N ASP A 122 -10.11 -6.76 16.06
CA ASP A 122 -9.30 -7.36 17.12
C ASP A 122 -8.46 -6.29 17.84
N LEU A 123 -7.91 -5.32 17.11
CA LEU A 123 -7.15 -4.21 17.70
C LEU A 123 -8.04 -3.35 18.62
N LEU A 124 -9.25 -3.00 18.18
CA LEU A 124 -10.17 -2.20 18.99
C LEU A 124 -10.71 -2.98 20.20
N ARG A 125 -10.96 -4.29 20.04
CA ARG A 125 -11.34 -5.16 21.15
C ARG A 125 -10.24 -5.22 22.21
N GLU A 126 -8.99 -5.39 21.80
CA GLU A 126 -7.82 -5.49 22.69
C GLU A 126 -7.45 -4.16 23.36
N THR A 127 -7.65 -3.03 22.67
CA THR A 127 -7.22 -1.72 23.17
C THR A 127 -8.29 -1.00 23.98
N VAL A 128 -9.54 -1.04 23.53
CA VAL A 128 -10.65 -0.28 24.13
C VAL A 128 -11.86 -1.14 24.50
N GLY A 129 -11.82 -2.46 24.29
CA GLY A 129 -12.91 -3.37 24.64
C GLY A 129 -14.14 -3.23 23.73
N ALA A 130 -13.99 -2.60 22.56
CA ALA A 130 -15.10 -2.38 21.64
C ALA A 130 -15.50 -3.69 20.93
N THR A 131 -16.81 -3.85 20.71
CA THR A 131 -17.37 -4.87 19.83
C THR A 131 -17.97 -4.16 18.64
N LEU A 132 -17.42 -4.39 17.45
CA LEU A 132 -17.90 -3.76 16.21
C LEU A 132 -19.12 -4.50 15.65
N VAL A 133 -19.92 -3.79 14.88
CA VAL A 133 -20.97 -4.43 14.08
C VAL A 133 -20.39 -5.35 12.98
N PRO A 134 -21.13 -6.35 12.49
CA PRO A 134 -20.65 -7.23 11.42
C PRO A 134 -20.25 -6.47 10.15
N SER A 135 -19.12 -6.89 9.57
CA SER A 135 -18.52 -6.22 8.41
C SER A 135 -19.49 -5.98 7.23
N ALA A 136 -19.39 -4.82 6.60
CA ALA A 136 -20.09 -4.46 5.36
C ALA A 136 -19.15 -4.18 4.17
N THR A 137 -17.87 -4.58 4.28
CA THR A 137 -16.80 -4.35 3.26
C THR A 137 -17.13 -4.84 1.85
N ARG A 138 -17.95 -5.89 1.71
CA ARG A 138 -18.34 -6.48 0.40
C ARG A 138 -19.70 -5.99 -0.07
N THR A 139 -19.99 -4.70 0.08
CA THR A 139 -21.23 -4.06 -0.38
C THR A 139 -20.96 -2.99 -1.42
N ASN A 140 -22.00 -2.55 -2.13
CA ASN A 140 -21.86 -1.47 -3.09
C ASN A 140 -21.85 -0.11 -2.36
N TRP A 141 -20.65 0.41 -2.09
CA TRP A 141 -20.44 1.71 -1.45
C TRP A 141 -20.77 2.93 -2.32
N LEU A 142 -21.07 2.70 -3.61
CA LEU A 142 -21.58 3.71 -4.53
C LEU A 142 -23.11 3.81 -4.52
N GLN A 143 -23.81 2.90 -3.81
CA GLN A 143 -25.25 2.94 -3.69
C GLN A 143 -25.70 4.15 -2.86
N ARG A 144 -26.81 4.78 -3.26
CA ARG A 144 -27.51 5.80 -2.47
C ARG A 144 -29.01 5.52 -2.39
N PRO A 145 -29.67 5.75 -1.23
CA PRO A 145 -29.04 6.06 0.07
C PRO A 145 -28.22 4.88 0.61
N LEU A 146 -27.29 5.15 1.53
CA LEU A 146 -26.61 4.09 2.29
C LEU A 146 -27.64 3.34 3.15
N SER A 147 -27.46 2.04 3.32
CA SER A 147 -28.26 1.26 4.27
C SER A 147 -27.87 1.58 5.72
N ASP A 148 -28.76 1.28 6.67
CA ASP A 148 -28.47 1.41 8.10
C ASP A 148 -27.25 0.57 8.52
N ARG A 149 -27.09 -0.62 7.93
CA ARG A 149 -25.94 -1.49 8.17
C ARG A 149 -24.63 -0.86 7.68
N GLN A 150 -24.62 -0.31 6.46
CA GLN A 150 -23.45 0.38 5.92
C GLN A 150 -23.09 1.60 6.78
N THR A 151 -24.10 2.36 7.20
CA THR A 151 -23.91 3.54 8.05
C THR A 151 -23.32 3.16 9.41
N ALA A 152 -23.88 2.15 10.09
CA ALA A 152 -23.37 1.69 11.38
C ALA A 152 -21.94 1.16 11.28
N TYR A 153 -21.67 0.33 10.26
CA TYR A 153 -20.34 -0.23 10.00
C TYR A 153 -19.30 0.87 9.76
N ALA A 154 -19.59 1.80 8.85
CA ALA A 154 -18.68 2.89 8.50
C ALA A 154 -18.31 3.76 9.72
N LEU A 155 -19.27 4.03 10.61
CA LEU A 155 -19.00 4.80 11.83
C LEU A 155 -18.11 4.03 12.82
N ASP A 156 -18.34 2.73 12.96
CA ASP A 156 -17.57 1.86 13.87
C ASP A 156 -16.08 1.78 13.48
N ASP A 157 -15.75 1.88 12.19
CA ASP A 157 -14.37 1.84 11.69
C ASP A 157 -13.52 3.04 12.15
N VAL A 158 -14.15 4.19 12.46
CA VAL A 158 -13.42 5.41 12.88
C VAL A 158 -13.65 5.82 14.33
N ARG A 159 -14.84 5.54 14.90
CA ARG A 159 -15.28 6.18 16.15
C ARG A 159 -14.40 5.87 17.36
N TYR A 160 -13.79 4.68 17.38
CA TYR A 160 -12.96 4.22 18.49
C TYR A 160 -11.47 4.50 18.28
N LEU A 161 -11.04 4.93 17.09
CA LEU A 161 -9.62 5.15 16.80
C LEU A 161 -8.97 6.22 17.68
N PRO A 162 -9.63 7.37 17.99
CA PRO A 162 -9.04 8.35 18.91
C PRO A 162 -8.74 7.77 20.30
N ALA A 163 -9.65 6.96 20.84
CA ALA A 163 -9.45 6.32 22.15
C ALA A 163 -8.35 5.24 22.08
N ALA A 164 -8.32 4.44 21.01
CA ALA A 164 -7.29 3.44 20.79
C ALA A 164 -5.89 4.07 20.66
N ARG A 165 -5.78 5.20 19.95
CA ARG A 165 -4.55 6.00 19.86
C ARG A 165 -4.00 6.36 21.24
N GLU A 166 -4.82 6.88 22.14
CA GLU A 166 -4.36 7.26 23.49
C GLU A 166 -3.83 6.06 24.28
N LYS A 167 -4.51 4.90 24.18
CA LYS A 167 -4.06 3.65 24.82
C LYS A 167 -2.74 3.15 24.26
N LEU A 168 -2.59 3.18 22.93
CA LEU A 168 -1.37 2.76 22.25
C LEU A 168 -0.20 3.70 22.55
N LEU A 169 -0.43 5.02 22.59
CA LEU A 169 0.58 6.01 22.98
C LEU A 169 1.09 5.77 24.40
N ALA A 170 0.20 5.48 25.35
CA ALA A 170 0.59 5.13 26.72
C ALA A 170 1.46 3.86 26.73
N ARG A 171 1.05 2.79 26.03
CA ARG A 171 1.83 1.54 25.94
C ARG A 171 3.21 1.75 25.29
N VAL A 172 3.32 2.59 24.27
CA VAL A 172 4.60 2.92 23.63
C VAL A 172 5.52 3.69 24.59
N ARG A 173 4.97 4.65 25.33
CA ARG A 173 5.71 5.43 26.34
C ARG A 173 6.21 4.55 27.48
N ASP A 174 5.36 3.67 28.01
CA ASP A 174 5.73 2.75 29.09
C ASP A 174 6.87 1.80 28.67
N ARG A 175 7.04 1.58 27.35
CA ARG A 175 8.12 0.79 26.75
C ARG A 175 9.32 1.63 26.29
N GLY A 176 9.29 2.95 26.42
CA GLY A 176 10.37 3.85 25.97
C GLY A 176 10.60 3.85 24.45
N ARG A 177 9.53 3.67 23.66
CA ARG A 177 9.59 3.49 22.20
C ARG A 177 9.09 4.69 21.40
N GLU A 178 8.97 5.86 22.01
CA GLU A 178 8.47 7.06 21.33
C GLU A 178 9.35 7.44 20.14
N ALA A 179 10.67 7.30 20.26
CA ALA A 179 11.59 7.55 19.15
C ALA A 179 11.39 6.56 18.00
N TRP A 180 11.14 5.27 18.30
CA TRP A 180 10.89 4.25 17.29
C TRP A 180 9.57 4.52 16.55
N MET A 181 8.55 4.91 17.31
CA MET A 181 7.25 5.30 16.77
C MET A 181 7.35 6.54 15.89
N ALA A 182 8.06 7.58 16.33
CA ALA A 182 8.25 8.79 15.55
C ALA A 182 8.98 8.51 14.23
N GLU A 183 10.02 7.67 14.25
CA GLU A 183 10.73 7.24 13.04
C GLU A 183 9.82 6.44 12.10
N GLU A 184 9.00 5.53 12.64
CA GLU A 184 8.10 4.71 11.83
C GLU A 184 7.00 5.53 11.15
N LEU A 185 6.36 6.42 11.91
CA LEU A 185 5.26 7.23 11.41
C LEU A 185 5.75 8.34 10.46
N ALA A 186 7.01 8.79 10.59
CA ALA A 186 7.59 9.75 9.66
C ALA A 186 7.73 9.20 8.22
N LEU A 187 7.67 7.89 8.01
CA LEU A 187 7.72 7.29 6.67
C LEU A 187 6.53 7.70 5.81
N TYR A 188 5.37 7.99 6.42
CA TYR A 188 4.18 8.46 5.69
C TYR A 188 4.31 9.90 5.18
N ASP A 189 5.28 10.68 5.67
CA ASP A 189 5.51 12.04 5.18
C ASP A 189 6.23 12.07 3.81
N ASP A 190 6.74 10.93 3.31
CA ASP A 190 7.41 10.83 2.01
C ASP A 190 6.38 10.84 0.85
N PRO A 191 6.38 11.87 -0.02
CA PRO A 191 5.50 11.90 -1.18
C PRO A 191 5.71 10.71 -2.13
N GLY A 192 6.91 10.13 -2.16
CA GLY A 192 7.24 8.95 -2.96
C GLY A 192 6.44 7.70 -2.58
N LEU A 193 5.92 7.64 -1.35
CA LEU A 193 5.07 6.56 -0.86
C LEU A 193 3.72 6.49 -1.58
N TYR A 194 3.26 7.62 -2.12
CA TYR A 194 1.96 7.77 -2.81
C TYR A 194 2.12 7.88 -4.34
N ALA A 195 3.36 7.95 -4.82
CA ALA A 195 3.65 8.09 -6.24
C ALA A 195 3.25 6.83 -7.03
N GLU A 196 2.82 7.03 -8.27
CA GLU A 196 2.58 5.91 -9.16
C GLU A 196 3.89 5.19 -9.49
N ARG A 197 3.87 3.86 -9.39
CA ARG A 197 5.05 3.04 -9.70
C ARG A 197 5.45 3.19 -11.16
N ASP A 198 6.75 3.11 -11.43
CA ASP A 198 7.29 3.05 -12.79
C ASP A 198 6.59 1.95 -13.62
N PRO A 199 5.90 2.31 -14.72
CA PRO A 199 5.28 1.36 -15.64
C PRO A 199 6.21 0.23 -16.08
N ARG A 200 7.51 0.51 -16.24
CA ARG A 200 8.52 -0.47 -16.65
C ARG A 200 8.83 -1.52 -15.60
N ARG A 201 8.34 -1.39 -14.37
CA ARG A 201 8.44 -2.44 -13.34
C ARG A 201 7.29 -3.45 -13.42
N GLN A 202 6.22 -3.16 -14.16
CA GLN A 202 5.02 -4.00 -14.15
C GLN A 202 5.23 -5.41 -14.71
N PHE A 203 6.19 -5.59 -15.62
CA PHE A 203 6.53 -6.93 -16.13
C PHE A 203 6.99 -7.89 -15.03
N GLU A 204 7.51 -7.40 -13.90
CA GLU A 204 7.94 -8.22 -12.77
C GLU A 204 6.77 -8.94 -12.10
N ARG A 205 5.53 -8.45 -12.27
CA ARG A 205 4.31 -9.04 -11.71
C ARG A 205 3.65 -10.05 -12.65
N VAL A 206 4.04 -10.08 -13.92
CA VAL A 206 3.48 -11.01 -14.91
C VAL A 206 3.94 -12.44 -14.59
N LYS A 207 2.99 -13.30 -14.25
CA LYS A 207 3.24 -14.72 -13.98
C LYS A 207 3.71 -15.41 -15.26
N GLY A 208 4.78 -16.20 -15.19
CA GLY A 208 5.34 -16.90 -16.37
C GLY A 208 6.49 -16.17 -17.07
N ARG A 209 6.79 -14.91 -16.73
CA ARG A 209 7.91 -14.13 -17.29
C ARG A 209 9.27 -14.84 -17.22
N ALA A 210 9.46 -15.68 -16.20
CA ALA A 210 10.71 -16.40 -15.95
C ALA A 210 11.07 -17.41 -17.06
N LYS A 211 10.11 -17.78 -17.92
CA LYS A 211 10.33 -18.66 -19.07
C LYS A 211 10.90 -17.92 -20.29
N LEU A 212 10.86 -16.58 -20.29
CA LEU A 212 11.30 -15.78 -21.43
C LEU A 212 12.81 -15.49 -21.35
N PRO A 213 13.58 -15.65 -22.45
CA PRO A 213 14.95 -15.16 -22.54
C PRO A 213 15.00 -13.63 -22.45
N SER A 214 16.16 -13.09 -22.11
CA SER A 214 16.37 -11.66 -21.79
C SER A 214 15.86 -10.68 -22.87
N ARG A 215 16.01 -11.03 -24.15
CA ARG A 215 15.48 -10.22 -25.26
C ARG A 215 13.95 -10.17 -25.28
N GLN A 216 13.28 -11.32 -25.12
CA GLN A 216 11.83 -11.38 -25.04
C GLN A 216 11.32 -10.74 -23.76
N LEU A 217 12.08 -10.82 -22.67
CA LEU A 217 11.76 -10.14 -21.42
C LEU A 217 11.85 -8.61 -21.55
N ALA A 218 12.77 -8.08 -22.37
CA ALA A 218 12.80 -6.66 -22.72
C ALA A 218 11.55 -6.23 -23.50
N VAL A 219 11.06 -7.08 -24.42
CA VAL A 219 9.78 -6.85 -25.10
C VAL A 219 8.61 -6.86 -24.12
N LEU A 220 8.56 -7.86 -23.23
CA LEU A 220 7.53 -7.92 -22.18
C LEU A 220 7.55 -6.66 -21.30
N ARG A 221 8.74 -6.13 -20.98
CA ARG A 221 8.90 -4.89 -20.20
C ARG A 221 8.20 -3.70 -20.86
N GLU A 222 8.49 -3.45 -22.13
CA GLU A 222 7.91 -2.31 -22.84
C GLU A 222 6.41 -2.51 -23.09
N LEU A 223 5.97 -3.74 -23.38
CA LEU A 223 4.55 -4.07 -23.52
C LEU A 223 3.78 -3.87 -22.20
N ALA A 224 4.34 -4.33 -21.08
CA ALA A 224 3.73 -4.16 -19.77
C ALA A 224 3.69 -2.69 -19.34
N ALA A 225 4.73 -1.91 -19.69
CA ALA A 225 4.78 -0.48 -19.45
C ALA A 225 3.69 0.27 -20.24
N TRP A 226 3.61 0.04 -21.55
CA TRP A 226 2.55 0.63 -22.37
C TRP A 226 1.15 0.26 -21.86
N ARG A 227 0.92 -1.02 -21.54
CA ARG A 227 -0.38 -1.47 -21.02
C ARG A 227 -0.73 -0.76 -19.72
N GLU A 228 0.25 -0.56 -18.85
CA GLU A 228 0.07 0.16 -17.60
C GLU A 228 -0.37 1.60 -17.86
N ASP A 229 0.30 2.32 -18.76
CA ASP A 229 -0.03 3.70 -19.12
C ASP A 229 -1.44 3.79 -19.73
N GLU A 230 -1.78 2.90 -20.66
CA GLU A 230 -3.10 2.85 -21.29
C GLU A 230 -4.21 2.53 -20.27
N ALA A 231 -3.95 1.60 -19.35
CA ALA A 231 -4.88 1.23 -18.28
C ALA A 231 -5.14 2.40 -17.33
N ARG A 232 -4.09 3.17 -16.98
CA ARG A 232 -4.19 4.38 -16.18
C ARG A 232 -4.95 5.48 -16.90
N GLN A 233 -4.59 5.78 -18.14
CA GLN A 233 -5.17 6.87 -18.92
C GLN A 233 -6.67 6.68 -19.12
N ARG A 234 -7.11 5.44 -19.33
CA ARG A 234 -8.51 5.12 -19.62
C ARG A 234 -9.30 4.61 -18.42
N ASP A 235 -8.66 4.57 -17.27
CA ASP A 235 -9.21 4.03 -16.03
C ASP A 235 -9.83 2.62 -16.22
N LEU A 236 -9.09 1.73 -16.87
CA LEU A 236 -9.51 0.36 -17.14
C LEU A 236 -8.63 -0.66 -16.42
N PRO A 237 -9.21 -1.76 -15.90
CA PRO A 237 -8.43 -2.88 -15.41
C PRO A 237 -7.44 -3.34 -16.47
N ARG A 238 -6.20 -3.61 -16.07
CA ARG A 238 -5.09 -4.00 -16.97
C ARG A 238 -5.48 -5.11 -17.95
N GLY A 239 -6.22 -6.11 -17.48
CA GLY A 239 -6.68 -7.24 -18.28
C GLY A 239 -7.69 -6.88 -19.38
N HIS A 240 -8.43 -5.78 -19.25
CA HIS A 240 -9.32 -5.25 -20.28
C HIS A 240 -8.57 -4.46 -21.37
N VAL A 241 -7.36 -3.99 -21.07
CA VAL A 241 -6.46 -3.42 -22.10
C VAL A 241 -5.85 -4.57 -22.89
N VAL A 242 -5.01 -5.40 -22.25
CA VAL A 242 -4.47 -6.64 -22.83
C VAL A 242 -4.21 -7.66 -21.71
N PRO A 243 -4.72 -8.90 -21.79
CA PRO A 243 -4.47 -9.93 -20.77
C PRO A 243 -2.99 -10.29 -20.63
N ASP A 244 -2.55 -10.69 -19.43
CA ASP A 244 -1.16 -11.12 -19.16
C ASP A 244 -0.68 -12.21 -20.12
N GLN A 245 -1.52 -13.21 -20.42
CA GLN A 245 -1.16 -14.30 -21.33
C GLN A 245 -0.88 -13.80 -22.74
N VAL A 246 -1.65 -12.81 -23.21
CA VAL A 246 -1.45 -12.22 -24.54
C VAL A 246 -0.12 -11.45 -24.58
N LEU A 247 0.23 -10.72 -23.51
CA LEU A 247 1.54 -10.07 -23.42
C LEU A 247 2.71 -11.06 -23.51
N LEU A 248 2.58 -12.22 -22.85
CA LEU A 248 3.58 -13.29 -22.93
C LEU A 248 3.69 -13.86 -24.34
N ASP A 249 2.56 -14.13 -24.98
CA ASP A 249 2.53 -14.69 -26.34
C ASP A 249 3.12 -13.71 -27.36
N LEU A 250 2.80 -12.41 -27.23
CA LEU A 250 3.39 -11.32 -28.02
C LEU A 250 4.91 -11.27 -27.84
N ALA A 251 5.37 -11.25 -26.59
CA ALA A 251 6.79 -11.21 -26.27
C ALA A 251 7.54 -12.45 -26.78
N ALA A 252 6.94 -13.63 -26.69
CA ALA A 252 7.54 -14.89 -27.15
C ALA A 252 7.67 -14.97 -28.69
N ARG A 253 6.72 -14.36 -29.42
CA ARG A 253 6.69 -14.35 -30.90
C ARG A 253 7.35 -13.12 -31.51
N ALA A 254 7.82 -12.18 -30.68
CA ALA A 254 8.35 -10.89 -31.10
C ALA A 254 9.51 -11.04 -32.11
N ARG A 255 9.35 -10.38 -33.25
CA ARG A 255 10.31 -10.29 -34.36
C ARG A 255 10.27 -8.88 -34.95
N HIS A 256 11.30 -8.48 -35.69
CA HIS A 256 11.24 -7.23 -36.47
C HIS A 256 10.18 -7.38 -37.59
N GLY A 257 9.41 -6.32 -37.84
CA GLY A 257 8.35 -6.29 -38.86
C GLY A 257 6.96 -6.68 -38.34
N ALA A 258 6.00 -6.80 -39.26
CA ALA A 258 4.59 -6.99 -38.92
C ALA A 258 4.33 -8.29 -38.13
N LEU A 259 3.59 -8.15 -37.02
CA LEU A 259 3.05 -9.25 -36.25
C LEU A 259 1.56 -9.38 -36.58
N ASP A 260 1.10 -10.56 -36.97
CA ASP A 260 -0.33 -10.79 -37.21
C ASP A 260 -1.08 -10.88 -35.87
N LEU A 261 -1.66 -9.75 -35.46
CA LEU A 261 -2.43 -9.62 -34.23
C LEU A 261 -3.81 -10.28 -34.31
N GLY A 262 -4.30 -10.62 -35.51
CA GLY A 262 -5.60 -11.28 -35.71
C GLY A 262 -5.66 -12.71 -35.15
N THR A 263 -4.49 -13.31 -34.89
CA THR A 263 -4.39 -14.64 -34.27
C THR A 263 -4.49 -14.63 -32.74
N LEU A 264 -4.53 -13.46 -32.11
CA LEU A 264 -4.56 -13.32 -30.66
C LEU A 264 -5.99 -13.50 -30.14
N ARG A 265 -6.15 -14.38 -29.14
CA ARG A 265 -7.44 -14.65 -28.49
C ARG A 265 -7.52 -13.86 -27.17
N GLY A 266 -8.66 -13.26 -26.88
CA GLY A 266 -8.92 -12.61 -25.59
C GLY A 266 -10.03 -11.57 -25.67
N ARG A 267 -10.46 -11.06 -24.50
CA ARG A 267 -11.40 -9.93 -24.39
C ARG A 267 -10.64 -8.60 -24.53
N PHE A 268 -10.05 -8.36 -25.69
CA PHE A 268 -9.48 -7.06 -26.08
C PHE A 268 -9.63 -6.88 -27.58
N ASP A 269 -9.61 -5.63 -28.06
CA ASP A 269 -9.64 -5.31 -29.49
C ASP A 269 -8.20 -5.17 -30.01
N PRO A 270 -7.66 -6.15 -30.77
CA PRO A 270 -6.28 -6.09 -31.23
C PRO A 270 -6.05 -4.97 -32.24
N GLY A 271 -7.04 -4.65 -33.08
CA GLY A 271 -6.94 -3.60 -34.10
C GLY A 271 -6.84 -2.22 -33.47
N LYS A 272 -7.54 -2.01 -32.35
CA LYS A 272 -7.47 -0.75 -31.59
C LYS A 272 -6.06 -0.40 -31.11
N TYR A 273 -5.27 -1.39 -30.71
CA TYR A 273 -3.98 -1.19 -30.06
C TYR A 273 -2.78 -1.57 -30.94
N GLU A 274 -3.01 -1.91 -32.22
CA GLU A 274 -1.98 -2.47 -33.10
C GLU A 274 -0.72 -1.60 -33.15
N VAL A 275 -0.88 -0.31 -33.46
CA VAL A 275 0.23 0.64 -33.57
C VAL A 275 1.05 0.71 -32.27
N ALA A 276 0.38 0.74 -31.12
CA ALA A 276 1.05 0.87 -29.83
C ALA A 276 1.76 -0.44 -29.41
N ILE A 277 1.14 -1.59 -29.69
CA ILE A 277 1.75 -2.91 -29.46
C ILE A 277 3.01 -3.08 -30.31
N VAL A 278 2.93 -2.76 -31.61
CA VAL A 278 4.08 -2.83 -32.51
C VAL A 278 5.21 -1.91 -32.03
N ALA A 279 4.90 -0.65 -31.69
CA ALA A 279 5.89 0.29 -31.17
C ALA A 279 6.58 -0.22 -29.89
N ALA A 280 5.81 -0.80 -28.95
CA ALA A 280 6.37 -1.38 -27.73
C ALA A 280 7.28 -2.59 -28.01
N ILE A 281 6.90 -3.44 -28.97
CA ILE A 281 7.71 -4.57 -29.43
C ILE A 281 9.03 -4.09 -30.02
N GLU A 282 8.98 -3.12 -30.94
CA GLU A 282 10.18 -2.56 -31.58
C GLU A 282 11.13 -1.95 -30.56
N LYS A 283 10.59 -1.18 -29.60
CA LYS A 283 11.36 -0.60 -28.50
C LYS A 283 12.03 -1.69 -27.65
N GLY A 284 11.34 -2.77 -27.35
CA GLY A 284 11.90 -3.90 -26.61
C GLY A 284 12.97 -4.67 -27.38
N LEU A 285 12.78 -4.85 -28.70
CA LEU A 285 13.75 -5.51 -29.58
C LEU A 285 15.02 -4.68 -29.78
N ALA A 286 14.90 -3.34 -29.73
CA ALA A 286 16.01 -2.39 -29.83
C ALA A 286 16.86 -2.30 -28.54
N ALA A 287 16.41 -2.86 -27.41
CA ALA A 287 17.13 -2.80 -26.15
C ALA A 287 18.53 -3.46 -26.25
N LYS A 288 19.56 -2.71 -25.83
CA LYS A 288 20.95 -3.20 -25.81
C LYS A 288 21.10 -4.31 -24.79
N GLU A 289 22.08 -5.20 -24.97
CA GLU A 289 22.22 -6.40 -24.13
C GLU A 289 22.35 -6.10 -22.62
N HIS A 290 23.04 -5.01 -22.26
CA HIS A 290 23.21 -4.57 -20.87
C HIS A 290 21.95 -3.91 -20.28
N GLU A 291 21.00 -3.48 -21.12
CA GLU A 291 19.72 -2.87 -20.69
C GLU A 291 18.61 -3.93 -20.54
N ARG A 292 18.86 -5.17 -20.98
CA ARG A 292 17.85 -6.23 -20.97
C ARG A 292 17.65 -6.77 -19.56
N PRO A 293 16.39 -6.91 -19.10
CA PRO A 293 16.12 -7.53 -17.82
C PRO A 293 16.55 -9.00 -17.86
N ARG A 294 16.92 -9.53 -16.70
CA ARG A 294 17.31 -10.93 -16.52
C ARG A 294 16.56 -11.51 -15.33
N VAL A 295 16.16 -12.76 -15.44
CA VAL A 295 15.66 -13.54 -14.30
C VAL A 295 16.75 -14.54 -13.96
N ALA A 296 17.29 -14.47 -12.74
CA ALA A 296 18.31 -15.41 -12.30
C ALA A 296 17.69 -16.82 -12.10
N PRO A 297 18.35 -17.90 -12.59
CA PRO A 297 17.93 -19.26 -12.30
C PRO A 297 18.17 -19.60 -10.82
N ARG A 298 17.34 -20.49 -10.24
CA ARG A 298 17.54 -20.93 -8.85
C ARG A 298 18.69 -21.94 -8.76
N THR A 299 19.64 -21.73 -7.86
CA THR A 299 20.86 -22.54 -7.69
C THR A 299 20.92 -23.27 -6.33
N ALA A 300 21.84 -24.22 -6.15
CA ALA A 300 22.08 -24.87 -4.86
C ALA A 300 22.59 -23.89 -3.77
N ARG A 301 23.30 -22.81 -4.16
CA ARG A 301 23.65 -21.72 -3.25
C ARG A 301 22.41 -21.03 -2.69
N ASP A 302 21.30 -21.01 -3.45
CA ASP A 302 20.05 -20.42 -3.02
C ASP A 302 19.39 -21.22 -1.90
N VAL A 303 19.60 -22.54 -1.84
CA VAL A 303 19.06 -23.39 -0.76
C VAL A 303 19.77 -23.10 0.55
N ALA A 304 21.10 -23.10 0.56
CA ALA A 304 21.89 -22.74 1.74
C ALA A 304 21.62 -21.29 2.19
N PHE A 305 21.47 -20.37 1.24
CA PHE A 305 21.07 -19.00 1.49
C PHE A 305 19.68 -18.92 2.14
N THR A 306 18.70 -19.64 1.61
CA THR A 306 17.33 -19.73 2.17
C THR A 306 17.37 -20.19 3.63
N ALA A 307 18.14 -21.23 3.94
CA ALA A 307 18.29 -21.72 5.32
C ALA A 307 18.96 -20.69 6.25
N ARG A 308 19.89 -19.86 5.76
CA ARG A 308 20.45 -18.75 6.54
C ARG A 308 19.40 -17.68 6.84
N VAL A 309 18.58 -17.32 5.84
CA VAL A 309 17.46 -16.39 6.02
C VAL A 309 16.44 -16.94 7.03
N ASP A 310 16.14 -18.24 6.98
CA ASP A 310 15.24 -18.89 7.95
C ASP A 310 15.76 -18.77 9.40
N ARG A 311 17.06 -18.95 9.61
CA ARG A 311 17.69 -18.76 10.92
C ARG A 311 17.63 -17.32 11.39
N ALA A 312 17.92 -16.35 10.51
CA ALA A 312 17.81 -14.93 10.85
C ALA A 312 16.37 -14.54 11.21
N LEU A 313 15.38 -15.06 10.48
CA LEU A 313 13.97 -14.83 10.77
C LEU A 313 13.54 -15.46 12.11
N ALA A 314 14.01 -16.67 12.41
CA ALA A 314 13.74 -17.31 13.70
C ALA A 314 14.34 -16.52 14.87
N TYR A 315 15.58 -16.03 14.70
CA TYR A 315 16.23 -15.19 15.69
C TYR A 315 15.48 -13.87 15.93
N LEU A 316 15.11 -13.18 14.85
CA LEU A 316 14.28 -11.96 14.92
C LEU A 316 12.98 -12.23 15.69
N ARG A 317 12.29 -13.34 15.42
CA ARG A 317 11.05 -13.69 16.12
C ARG A 317 11.26 -13.90 17.61
N SER A 318 12.34 -14.58 18.01
CA SER A 318 12.67 -14.76 19.44
C SER A 318 12.88 -13.41 20.12
N LYS A 319 13.76 -12.58 19.54
CA LYS A 319 14.08 -11.24 20.07
C LYS A 319 12.85 -10.35 20.15
N ALA A 320 12.00 -10.38 19.12
CA ALA A 320 10.76 -9.63 19.06
C ALA A 320 9.78 -10.02 20.18
N ILE A 321 9.67 -11.32 20.51
CA ILE A 321 8.86 -11.80 21.63
C ILE A 321 9.43 -11.30 22.97
N GLU A 322 10.74 -11.45 23.17
CA GLU A 322 11.43 -11.04 24.41
C GLU A 322 11.28 -9.53 24.67
N GLU A 323 11.42 -8.73 23.62
CA GLU A 323 11.30 -7.28 23.71
C GLU A 323 9.82 -6.83 23.65
N GLY A 324 8.89 -7.69 23.25
CA GLY A 324 7.49 -7.35 23.08
C GLY A 324 7.25 -6.33 21.96
N VAL A 325 7.81 -6.57 20.79
CA VAL A 325 7.56 -5.84 19.52
C VAL A 325 7.13 -6.84 18.45
N ASP A 326 6.31 -6.43 17.48
CA ASP A 326 5.94 -7.32 16.38
C ASP A 326 7.13 -7.56 15.42
N ALA A 327 7.42 -8.84 15.13
CA ALA A 327 8.53 -9.21 14.26
C ALA A 327 8.34 -8.78 12.79
N GLN A 328 7.11 -8.77 12.27
CA GLN A 328 6.80 -8.34 10.90
C GLN A 328 7.00 -6.83 10.75
N LEU A 329 6.67 -6.05 11.78
CA LEU A 329 6.95 -4.61 11.82
C LEU A 329 8.45 -4.34 11.73
N VAL A 330 9.27 -5.13 12.44
CA VAL A 330 10.74 -4.99 12.41
C VAL A 330 11.26 -5.29 11.01
N ALA A 331 11.01 -6.50 10.49
CA ALA A 331 11.50 -6.93 9.20
C ALA A 331 10.66 -8.04 8.57
N SER A 332 10.42 -7.93 7.27
CA SER A 332 9.92 -9.04 6.47
C SER A 332 11.05 -10.00 6.08
N ARG A 333 10.67 -11.23 5.68
CA ARG A 333 11.60 -12.19 5.08
C ARG A 333 12.32 -11.61 3.85
N ALA A 334 11.62 -10.83 3.04
CA ALA A 334 12.17 -10.25 1.82
C ALA A 334 13.30 -9.27 2.14
N GLU A 335 13.13 -8.46 3.19
CA GLU A 335 14.13 -7.48 3.61
C GLU A 335 15.34 -8.14 4.25
N LEU A 336 15.14 -9.15 5.09
CA LEU A 336 16.24 -9.97 5.61
C LEU A 336 16.99 -10.66 4.46
N SER A 337 16.27 -11.20 3.48
CA SER A 337 16.89 -11.80 2.29
C SER A 337 17.71 -10.76 1.51
N ALA A 338 17.16 -9.56 1.27
CA ALA A 338 17.87 -8.52 0.54
C ALA A 338 19.15 -8.07 1.29
N LEU A 339 19.06 -7.81 2.59
CA LEU A 339 20.20 -7.40 3.41
C LEU A 339 21.29 -8.49 3.44
N MET A 340 20.90 -9.75 3.62
CA MET A 340 21.84 -10.86 3.67
C MET A 340 22.47 -11.18 2.31
N ALA A 341 21.78 -10.87 1.21
CA ALA A 341 22.32 -11.02 -0.14
C ALA A 341 23.40 -9.97 -0.43
N ASP A 342 23.19 -8.72 0.00
CA ASP A 342 24.14 -7.63 -0.22
C ASP A 342 25.33 -7.69 0.76
N GLY A 343 25.11 -8.20 1.97
CA GLY A 343 26.16 -8.47 2.96
C GLY A 343 27.02 -7.24 3.25
N ILE A 344 28.33 -7.32 2.98
CA ILE A 344 29.28 -6.23 3.23
C ILE A 344 29.02 -5.01 2.33
N SER A 345 28.39 -5.20 1.17
CA SER A 345 28.03 -4.11 0.26
C SER A 345 26.71 -3.43 0.64
N ALA A 346 26.00 -3.93 1.66
CA ALA A 346 24.75 -3.35 2.10
C ALA A 346 24.97 -1.95 2.70
N SER A 347 24.06 -1.04 2.39
CA SER A 347 24.08 0.33 2.89
C SER A 347 22.75 0.71 3.53
N ALA A 348 22.79 1.77 4.34
CA ALA A 348 21.57 2.32 4.94
C ALA A 348 20.61 2.81 3.84
N GLU A 349 21.10 3.37 2.74
CA GLU A 349 20.28 3.87 1.63
C GLU A 349 19.49 2.74 0.94
N ALA A 350 20.05 1.54 0.84
CA ALA A 350 19.39 0.38 0.24
C ALA A 350 18.51 -0.40 1.23
N HIS A 351 18.88 -0.42 2.52
CA HIS A 351 18.23 -1.27 3.53
C HIS A 351 17.81 -0.47 4.76
N ARG A 352 16.50 -0.34 4.98
CA ARG A 352 15.97 0.30 6.20
C ARG A 352 16.36 -0.42 7.50
N LEU A 353 16.70 -1.72 7.41
CA LEU A 353 17.22 -2.48 8.55
C LEU A 353 18.56 -1.94 9.06
N LEU A 354 19.24 -1.11 8.28
CA LEU A 354 20.49 -0.44 8.67
C LEU A 354 20.26 1.05 9.02
N ARG A 355 19.02 1.44 9.33
CA ARG A 355 18.65 2.79 9.78
C ARG A 355 18.05 2.77 11.17
N GLY A 356 18.30 3.87 11.89
CA GLY A 356 17.69 4.21 13.18
C GLY A 356 17.51 3.02 14.11
N TRP A 357 16.32 2.90 14.69
CA TRP A 357 16.06 1.89 15.71
C TRP A 357 16.18 0.45 15.21
N ARG A 358 15.89 0.19 13.93
CA ARG A 358 15.97 -1.17 13.36
C ARG A 358 17.40 -1.67 13.27
N ARG A 359 18.35 -0.76 13.02
CA ARG A 359 19.77 -1.09 12.99
C ARG A 359 20.24 -1.60 14.34
N GLU A 360 19.92 -0.83 15.37
CA GLU A 360 20.24 -1.13 16.77
C GLU A 360 19.52 -2.41 17.23
N PHE A 361 18.27 -2.59 16.79
CA PHE A 361 17.46 -3.72 17.19
C PHE A 361 17.87 -5.04 16.56
N ILE A 362 18.20 -5.09 15.26
CA ILE A 362 18.51 -6.37 14.58
C ILE A 362 19.49 -6.23 13.40
N GLY A 363 19.59 -5.05 12.79
CA GLY A 363 20.35 -4.85 11.55
C GLY A 363 21.83 -5.23 11.65
N ASP A 364 22.52 -4.71 12.68
CA ASP A 364 23.95 -4.98 12.87
C ASP A 364 24.22 -6.47 13.20
N GLU A 365 23.29 -7.11 13.92
CA GLU A 365 23.36 -8.55 14.22
C GLU A 365 23.21 -9.39 12.95
N VAL A 366 22.25 -9.06 12.08
CA VAL A 366 22.06 -9.74 10.78
C VAL A 366 23.29 -9.58 9.89
N LEU A 367 23.90 -8.39 9.84
CA LEU A 367 25.16 -8.19 9.12
C LEU A 367 26.29 -9.05 9.69
N SER A 368 26.37 -9.20 11.01
CA SER A 368 27.38 -10.04 11.66
C SER A 368 27.23 -11.52 11.29
N LEU A 369 26.00 -12.02 11.15
CA LEU A 369 25.71 -13.38 10.69
C LEU A 369 26.19 -13.62 9.26
N CYS A 370 26.19 -12.58 8.42
CA CYS A 370 26.70 -12.64 7.06
C CYS A 370 28.24 -12.70 7.00
N ARG A 371 28.95 -12.17 7.99
CA ARG A 371 30.44 -12.16 8.06
C ARG A 371 31.05 -13.48 8.54
N ARG A 372 30.28 -14.31 9.25
CA ARG A 372 30.72 -15.61 9.80
C ARG A 372 30.44 -16.80 8.88
N SER A 373 29.98 -16.53 7.67
CA SER A 373 29.73 -17.48 6.57
C SER A 373 30.80 -17.32 5.52
#